data_AF-A0A7G5C0E5-F1
#
_entry.id   AF-A0A7G5C0E5-F1
#
_cell.length_a   1.000
_cell.length_b   1.000
_cell.length_c   1.000
_cell.angle_alpha   90.00
_cell.angle_beta   90.00
_cell.angle_gamma   90.00
#
_symmetry.space_group_name_H-M   'P 1'
#
loop_
_entity.id
_entity.type
_entity.pdbx_description
1 polymer ?
#
loop_
_entity_poly.entity_id
_entity_poly.type
_entity_poly.pdbx_seq_one_letter_code
_entity_poly.pdbx_strand_id
1 'polypeptide(L)'
;MQKLGRNDPCHCGSGLKYKKCCLSKDEAGNVTRLTQPNPKPMTPLDIIETELTWANELHKQIAIYFFNNTYDLYENREIVAVIRMWHDYATAIVPIAKKIGVYPAALEYILGQVYGYEITQSSLADKYGVSVGTLSQRANQIFDYLDEHLSEFPISPSGPNASADPQSRMKMEQEMLRVHALLEEQNFGTIEEANAFVQNMMTTQQPKGTAKRKSPGKLEQAAEILYAAWDEPNPKQRIKLAQEALLLDPNSVDAYNILAESAAATPKDMAFYYKQGMMVGEKHLGEAFFKENKGHFWGYLPTRPYMRAKKGYAEACAEMGNLTEAIKHYRELLELNPNDNQGVRELLLSAYIETLEWKDAAALIKQFDVDESAAFNYNRILVEYGMNGKSSKLSPLIKKAVAHNPYVSAYLQGKKRLPREMPEYIGYGDDPEAIVYAQIHRHLWLIRPELLQLLPEGKNPR
;
A
#
# COMPACT_ATOMS: atom_id res chain seq x y z
N MET A 1 9.59 -43.62 -0.75
CA MET A 1 11.06 -43.51 -0.57
C MET A 1 11.73 -44.21 -1.74
N GLN A 2 12.44 -43.48 -2.59
CA GLN A 2 13.10 -44.03 -3.78
C GLN A 2 14.62 -44.06 -3.55
N LYS A 3 15.35 -45.03 -4.11
CA LYS A 3 16.81 -45.01 -4.05
C LYS A 3 17.33 -43.84 -4.89
N LEU A 4 18.29 -43.10 -4.35
CA LEU A 4 18.92 -41.97 -5.04
C LEU A 4 19.49 -42.44 -6.39
N GLY A 5 19.00 -41.89 -7.50
CA GLY A 5 19.46 -42.19 -8.84
C GLY A 5 20.86 -41.64 -9.07
N ARG A 6 21.69 -42.35 -9.86
CA ARG A 6 23.10 -41.96 -10.10
C ARG A 6 23.27 -40.54 -10.65
N ASN A 7 22.25 -39.99 -11.32
CA ASN A 7 22.28 -38.65 -11.92
C ASN A 7 21.62 -37.56 -11.06
N ASP A 8 21.00 -37.90 -9.93
CA ASP A 8 20.28 -36.96 -9.07
C ASP A 8 21.26 -36.03 -8.33
N PRO A 9 20.83 -34.85 -7.84
CA PRO A 9 21.64 -34.01 -6.96
C PRO A 9 22.13 -34.77 -5.72
N CYS A 10 23.39 -34.57 -5.33
CA CYS A 10 23.97 -35.27 -4.21
C CYS A 10 23.39 -34.80 -2.87
N HIS A 11 23.06 -35.75 -1.99
CA HIS A 11 22.43 -35.50 -0.68
C HIS A 11 23.28 -34.70 0.31
N CYS A 12 24.58 -34.54 0.07
CA CYS A 12 25.47 -33.76 0.93
C CYS A 12 25.38 -32.24 0.71
N GLY A 13 24.51 -31.78 -0.19
CA GLY A 13 24.32 -30.35 -0.47
C GLY A 13 25.40 -29.73 -1.38
N SER A 14 26.24 -30.54 -2.02
CA SER A 14 27.35 -30.05 -2.85
C SER A 14 26.93 -29.47 -4.22
N GLY A 15 25.67 -29.63 -4.62
CA GLY A 15 25.17 -29.25 -5.95
C GLY A 15 25.64 -30.13 -7.12
N LEU A 16 26.53 -31.11 -6.87
CA LEU A 16 27.03 -32.05 -7.89
C LEU A 16 26.08 -33.25 -8.06
N LYS A 17 26.13 -33.92 -9.22
CA LYS A 17 25.41 -35.21 -9.44
C LYS A 17 25.93 -36.28 -8.49
N TYR A 18 25.06 -37.14 -7.96
CA TYR A 18 25.36 -38.17 -6.96
C TYR A 18 26.54 -39.06 -7.36
N LYS A 19 26.59 -39.51 -8.63
CA LYS A 19 27.71 -40.30 -9.19
C LYS A 19 29.07 -39.60 -9.19
N LYS A 20 29.09 -38.27 -9.12
CA LYS A 20 30.32 -37.46 -9.11
C LYS A 20 30.69 -36.97 -7.70
N CYS A 21 29.95 -37.39 -6.67
CA CYS A 21 30.15 -36.91 -5.30
C CYS A 21 30.16 -38.06 -4.29
N CYS A 22 29.03 -38.39 -3.67
CA CYS A 22 29.00 -39.36 -2.58
C CYS A 22 28.83 -40.82 -3.00
N LEU A 23 28.48 -41.11 -4.27
CA LEU A 23 28.16 -42.48 -4.70
C LEU A 23 29.24 -43.51 -4.33
N SER A 24 30.50 -43.24 -4.66
CA SER A 24 31.60 -44.18 -4.36
C SER A 24 31.83 -44.37 -2.86
N LYS A 25 31.59 -43.32 -2.06
CA LYS A 25 31.72 -43.38 -0.59
C LYS A 25 30.57 -44.17 0.02
N ASP A 26 29.36 -43.98 -0.48
CA ASP A 26 28.16 -44.66 0.00
C ASP A 26 28.13 -46.14 -0.43
N GLU A 27 28.61 -46.47 -1.64
CA GLU A 27 28.81 -47.86 -2.11
C GLU A 27 29.85 -48.59 -1.26
N ALA A 28 30.97 -47.93 -0.91
CA ALA A 28 31.99 -48.50 -0.01
C ALA A 28 31.48 -48.69 1.43
N GLY A 29 30.54 -47.86 1.86
CA GLY A 29 29.93 -47.91 3.19
C GLY A 29 28.68 -48.80 3.29
N ASN A 30 28.24 -49.44 2.21
CA ASN A 30 26.93 -50.14 2.12
C ASN A 30 25.74 -49.27 2.58
N VAL A 31 25.82 -47.95 2.39
CA VAL A 31 24.78 -47.01 2.83
C VAL A 31 23.79 -46.79 1.70
N THR A 32 22.57 -47.31 1.83
CA THR A 32 21.47 -47.00 0.90
C THR A 32 20.77 -45.73 1.37
N ARG A 33 21.04 -44.60 0.71
CA ARG A 33 20.30 -43.36 0.96
C ARG A 33 19.01 -43.31 0.16
N LEU A 34 17.91 -43.11 0.87
CA LEU A 34 16.58 -42.93 0.31
C LEU A 34 16.38 -41.43 0.07
N THR A 35 16.00 -41.05 -1.15
CA THR A 35 15.39 -39.73 -1.34
C THR A 35 14.01 -39.77 -0.73
N GLN A 36 13.71 -38.75 0.08
CA GLN A 36 12.31 -38.38 0.24
C GLN A 36 11.84 -37.97 -1.17
N PRO A 37 10.73 -38.53 -1.68
CA PRO A 37 10.13 -37.94 -2.86
C PRO A 37 9.88 -36.48 -2.49
N ASN A 38 10.50 -35.54 -3.23
CA ASN A 38 9.99 -34.19 -3.22
C ASN A 38 8.54 -34.35 -3.67
N PRO A 39 7.54 -34.15 -2.79
CA PRO A 39 6.17 -34.19 -3.25
C PRO A 39 6.10 -33.21 -4.41
N LYS A 40 5.44 -33.60 -5.50
CA LYS A 40 5.02 -32.60 -6.48
C LYS A 40 4.38 -31.46 -5.67
N PRO A 41 4.80 -30.19 -5.83
CA PRO A 41 4.26 -29.11 -5.02
C PRO A 41 2.74 -29.21 -5.09
N MET A 42 2.13 -29.43 -3.92
CA MET A 42 0.69 -29.67 -3.82
C MET A 42 -0.01 -28.41 -4.32
N THR A 43 -0.94 -28.60 -5.25
CA THR A 43 -1.80 -27.52 -5.71
C THR A 43 -2.76 -27.12 -4.59
N PRO A 44 -3.36 -25.92 -4.63
CA PRO A 44 -4.36 -25.55 -3.64
C PRO A 44 -5.53 -26.55 -3.58
N LEU A 45 -5.88 -27.18 -4.71
CA LEU A 45 -6.86 -28.26 -4.76
C LEU A 45 -6.40 -29.52 -4.02
N ASP A 46 -5.15 -29.94 -4.17
CA ASP A 46 -4.60 -31.10 -3.43
C ASP A 46 -4.69 -30.88 -1.92
N ILE A 47 -4.48 -29.63 -1.45
CA ILE A 47 -4.60 -29.26 -0.03
C ILE A 47 -6.05 -29.38 0.46
N ILE A 48 -7.02 -28.88 -0.32
CA ILE A 48 -8.45 -28.99 0.00
C ILE A 48 -8.88 -30.46 0.07
N GLU A 49 -8.40 -31.30 -0.84
CA GLU A 49 -8.86 -32.68 -0.98
C GLU A 49 -8.16 -33.67 -0.05
N THR A 50 -6.89 -33.44 0.28
CA THR A 50 -6.04 -34.45 0.94
C THR A 50 -5.45 -34.03 2.27
N GLU A 51 -5.28 -32.73 2.53
CA GLU A 51 -4.65 -32.23 3.76
C GLU A 51 -5.67 -31.73 4.79
N LEU A 52 -6.70 -31.02 4.33
CA LEU A 52 -7.71 -30.43 5.21
C LEU A 52 -8.86 -31.40 5.49
N THR A 53 -9.16 -31.60 6.78
CA THR A 53 -10.30 -32.41 7.22
C THR A 53 -11.53 -31.53 7.39
N TRP A 54 -12.58 -31.79 6.60
CA TRP A 54 -13.81 -30.97 6.61
C TRP A 54 -14.92 -31.68 7.39
N ALA A 55 -15.38 -31.08 8.48
CA ALA A 55 -16.53 -31.58 9.24
C ALA A 55 -17.87 -31.34 8.50
N ASN A 56 -17.90 -30.39 7.56
CA ASN A 56 -19.07 -30.03 6.78
C ASN A 56 -18.72 -29.96 5.29
N GLU A 57 -19.39 -30.78 4.49
CA GLU A 57 -19.15 -30.87 3.05
C GLU A 57 -19.43 -29.54 2.33
N LEU A 58 -20.40 -28.74 2.79
CA LEU A 58 -20.66 -27.41 2.20
C LEU A 58 -19.47 -26.46 2.35
N HIS A 59 -18.73 -26.55 3.45
CA HIS A 59 -17.54 -25.71 3.65
C HIS A 59 -16.38 -26.14 2.76
N LYS A 60 -16.23 -27.44 2.52
CA LYS A 60 -15.31 -27.96 1.51
C LYS A 60 -15.66 -27.45 0.11
N GLN A 61 -16.95 -27.51 -0.25
CA GLN A 61 -17.43 -27.03 -1.55
C GLN A 61 -17.22 -25.53 -1.73
N ILE A 62 -17.33 -24.73 -0.66
CA ILE A 62 -16.99 -23.29 -0.69
C ILE A 62 -15.50 -23.07 -0.98
N ALA A 63 -14.60 -23.86 -0.39
CA ALA A 63 -13.17 -23.76 -0.65
C ALA A 63 -12.82 -24.12 -2.10
N ILE A 64 -13.43 -25.19 -2.64
CA ILE A 64 -13.29 -25.59 -4.05
C ILE A 64 -13.84 -24.49 -4.97
N TYR A 65 -14.99 -23.92 -4.63
CA TYR A 65 -15.61 -22.84 -5.42
C TYR A 65 -14.72 -21.59 -5.44
N PHE A 66 -14.14 -21.21 -4.31
CA PHE A 66 -13.16 -20.14 -4.23
C PHE A 66 -11.93 -20.44 -5.09
N PHE A 67 -11.31 -21.62 -4.96
CA PHE A 67 -10.16 -22.02 -5.78
C PHE A 67 -10.44 -21.94 -7.29
N ASN A 68 -11.56 -22.50 -7.74
CA ASN A 68 -11.92 -22.50 -9.17
C ASN A 68 -12.11 -21.10 -9.75
N ASN A 69 -12.37 -20.10 -8.91
CA ASN A 69 -12.55 -18.71 -9.30
C ASN A 69 -11.29 -17.85 -9.11
N THR A 70 -10.17 -18.44 -8.66
CA THR A 70 -8.96 -17.71 -8.26
C THR A 70 -7.65 -18.32 -8.78
N TYR A 71 -7.62 -19.61 -9.17
CA TYR A 71 -6.41 -20.37 -9.48
C TYR A 71 -5.53 -19.82 -10.62
N ASP A 72 -6.10 -19.03 -11.52
CA ASP A 72 -5.42 -18.37 -12.64
C ASP A 72 -5.25 -16.86 -12.44
N LEU A 73 -5.76 -16.33 -11.32
CA LEU A 73 -5.79 -14.90 -11.01
C LEU A 73 -4.77 -14.51 -9.93
N TYR A 74 -4.45 -15.42 -9.01
CA TYR A 74 -3.60 -15.15 -7.84
C TYR A 74 -2.54 -16.23 -7.63
N GLU A 75 -1.54 -15.96 -6.80
CA GLU A 75 -0.51 -16.96 -6.54
C GLU A 75 -1.07 -18.13 -5.71
N ASN A 76 -0.69 -19.37 -6.07
CA ASN A 76 -1.11 -20.56 -5.34
C ASN A 76 -0.85 -20.47 -3.83
N ARG A 77 0.24 -19.79 -3.42
CA ARG A 77 0.57 -19.62 -2.00
C ARG A 77 -0.46 -18.78 -1.25
N GLU A 78 -0.99 -17.75 -1.89
CA GLU A 78 -1.95 -16.80 -1.32
C GLU A 78 -3.34 -17.44 -1.24
N ILE A 79 -3.74 -18.15 -2.31
CA ILE A 79 -4.97 -18.93 -2.38
C ILE A 79 -4.99 -19.97 -1.25
N VAL A 80 -3.87 -20.68 -1.04
CA VAL A 80 -3.74 -21.67 0.04
C VAL A 80 -3.86 -21.02 1.41
N ALA A 81 -3.26 -19.85 1.64
CA ALA A 81 -3.38 -19.15 2.90
C ALA A 81 -4.85 -18.83 3.22
N VAL A 82 -5.59 -18.31 2.24
CA VAL A 82 -7.01 -17.97 2.40
C VAL A 82 -7.89 -19.21 2.57
N ILE A 83 -7.58 -20.32 1.89
CA ILE A 83 -8.28 -21.61 2.09
C ILE A 83 -8.11 -22.12 3.53
N ARG A 84 -6.91 -21.99 4.10
CA ARG A 84 -6.65 -22.40 5.49
C ARG A 84 -7.39 -21.51 6.49
N MET A 85 -7.38 -20.19 6.27
CA MET A 85 -8.16 -19.25 7.09
C MET A 85 -9.66 -19.59 7.05
N TRP A 86 -10.18 -19.91 5.87
CA TRP A 86 -11.56 -20.38 5.72
C TRP A 86 -11.81 -21.68 6.49
N HIS A 87 -10.91 -22.66 6.40
CA HIS A 87 -11.04 -23.93 7.10
C HIS A 87 -11.09 -23.74 8.63
N ASP A 88 -10.21 -22.92 9.19
CA ASP A 88 -10.15 -22.63 10.63
C ASP A 88 -11.45 -21.96 11.10
N TYR A 89 -11.85 -20.89 10.42
CA TYR A 89 -13.11 -20.19 10.69
C TYR A 89 -14.33 -21.10 10.57
N ALA A 90 -14.41 -21.87 9.49
CA ALA A 90 -15.55 -22.73 9.21
C ALA A 90 -15.69 -23.88 10.21
N THR A 91 -14.55 -24.38 10.70
CA THR A 91 -14.50 -25.42 11.74
C THR A 91 -14.94 -24.88 13.10
N ALA A 92 -14.54 -23.66 13.46
CA ALA A 92 -14.88 -23.07 14.75
C ALA A 92 -16.31 -22.52 14.81
N ILE A 93 -16.71 -21.75 13.79
CA ILE A 93 -17.96 -20.98 13.80
C ILE A 93 -19.14 -21.76 13.21
N VAL A 94 -18.86 -22.80 12.42
CA VAL A 94 -19.86 -23.59 11.67
C VAL A 94 -20.86 -22.69 10.92
N PRO A 95 -20.36 -21.79 10.04
CA PRO A 95 -21.19 -20.77 9.41
C PRO A 95 -22.25 -21.37 8.48
N ILE A 96 -23.47 -20.81 8.53
CA ILE A 96 -24.54 -21.16 7.60
C ILE A 96 -24.41 -20.31 6.32
N ALA A 97 -24.19 -20.97 5.19
CA ALA A 97 -24.16 -20.33 3.87
C ALA A 97 -25.50 -20.55 3.15
N LYS A 98 -26.33 -19.50 3.05
CA LYS A 98 -27.63 -19.58 2.32
C LYS A 98 -27.46 -19.64 0.80
N LYS A 99 -26.28 -19.25 0.29
CA LYS A 99 -25.86 -19.35 -1.11
C LYS A 99 -24.37 -19.66 -1.16
N ILE A 100 -23.94 -20.43 -2.15
CA ILE A 100 -22.55 -20.90 -2.24
C ILE A 100 -21.54 -19.75 -2.45
N GLY A 101 -21.94 -18.65 -3.13
CA GLY A 101 -21.07 -17.51 -3.41
C GLY A 101 -20.83 -16.55 -2.24
N VAL A 102 -21.56 -16.67 -1.13
CA VAL A 102 -21.47 -15.73 0.01
C VAL A 102 -20.08 -15.66 0.63
N TYR A 103 -19.49 -16.82 0.93
CA TYR A 103 -18.17 -16.87 1.54
C TYR A 103 -17.03 -16.74 0.53
N PRO A 104 -17.06 -17.34 -0.66
CA PRO A 104 -16.06 -17.08 -1.70
C PRO A 104 -15.88 -15.60 -2.03
N ALA A 105 -16.97 -14.81 -2.07
CA ALA A 105 -16.88 -13.37 -2.27
C ALA A 105 -16.12 -12.65 -1.15
N ALA A 106 -16.40 -13.03 0.10
CA ALA A 106 -15.69 -12.50 1.24
C ALA A 106 -14.22 -12.94 1.27
N LEU A 107 -13.93 -14.20 0.92
CA LEU A 107 -12.58 -14.77 0.88
C LEU A 107 -11.71 -14.11 -0.20
N GLU A 108 -12.25 -13.86 -1.38
CA GLU A 108 -11.50 -13.14 -2.43
C GLU A 108 -11.32 -11.66 -2.10
N TYR A 109 -12.29 -11.04 -1.40
CA TYR A 109 -12.11 -9.69 -0.89
C TYR A 109 -10.98 -9.64 0.15
N ILE A 110 -10.95 -10.59 1.09
CA ILE A 110 -9.88 -10.75 2.07
C ILE A 110 -8.53 -10.96 1.37
N LEU A 111 -8.47 -11.85 0.36
CA LEU A 111 -7.27 -12.07 -0.45
C LEU A 111 -6.76 -10.74 -1.02
N GLY A 112 -7.65 -9.93 -1.61
CA GLY A 112 -7.26 -8.63 -2.16
C GLY A 112 -6.77 -7.65 -1.12
N GLN A 113 -7.42 -7.58 0.04
CA GLN A 113 -6.97 -6.70 1.13
C GLN A 113 -5.63 -7.13 1.72
N VAL A 114 -5.38 -8.43 1.86
CA VAL A 114 -4.16 -8.97 2.50
C VAL A 114 -2.94 -8.88 1.57
N TYR A 115 -3.12 -9.17 0.28
CA TYR A 115 -2.01 -9.25 -0.68
C TYR A 115 -1.93 -8.04 -1.62
N GLY A 116 -2.79 -7.04 -1.43
CA GLY A 116 -2.72 -5.76 -2.14
C GLY A 116 -3.26 -5.79 -3.57
N TYR A 117 -4.17 -6.73 -3.88
CA TYR A 117 -4.85 -6.75 -5.17
C TYR A 117 -5.97 -5.72 -5.21
N GLU A 118 -6.08 -5.02 -6.34
CA GLU A 118 -7.12 -4.02 -6.57
C GLU A 118 -8.46 -4.68 -6.88
N ILE A 119 -9.23 -4.97 -5.83
CA ILE A 119 -10.51 -5.65 -5.94
C ILE A 119 -11.58 -4.88 -5.15
N THR A 120 -12.70 -4.56 -5.79
CA THR A 120 -13.81 -3.87 -5.13
C THR A 120 -14.83 -4.85 -4.55
N GLN A 121 -15.50 -4.47 -3.47
CA GLN A 121 -16.60 -5.29 -2.93
C GLN A 121 -17.75 -5.43 -3.92
N SER A 122 -18.01 -4.39 -4.73
CA SER A 122 -19.05 -4.41 -5.77
C SER A 122 -18.75 -5.44 -6.85
N SER A 123 -17.53 -5.45 -7.40
CA SER A 123 -17.13 -6.43 -8.42
C SER A 123 -17.18 -7.87 -7.92
N LEU A 124 -16.85 -8.10 -6.65
CA LEU A 124 -16.95 -9.43 -6.05
C LEU A 124 -18.38 -9.82 -5.71
N ALA A 125 -19.19 -8.89 -5.21
CA ALA A 125 -20.61 -9.12 -4.97
C ALA A 125 -21.30 -9.60 -6.25
N ASP A 126 -20.98 -8.98 -7.39
CA ASP A 126 -21.49 -9.38 -8.70
C ASP A 126 -20.90 -10.72 -9.17
N LYS A 127 -19.57 -10.89 -9.10
CA LYS A 127 -18.87 -12.16 -9.45
C LYS A 127 -19.49 -13.38 -8.77
N TYR A 128 -19.92 -13.21 -7.52
CA TYR A 128 -20.42 -14.30 -6.69
C TYR A 128 -21.93 -14.32 -6.49
N GLY A 129 -22.67 -13.39 -7.12
CA GLY A 129 -24.14 -13.33 -7.06
C GLY A 129 -24.71 -13.05 -5.66
N VAL A 130 -24.06 -12.15 -4.92
CA VAL A 130 -24.41 -11.74 -3.55
C VAL A 130 -24.49 -10.22 -3.45
N SER A 131 -25.06 -9.69 -2.36
CA SER A 131 -25.03 -8.23 -2.14
C SER A 131 -23.71 -7.81 -1.51
N VAL A 132 -23.27 -6.58 -1.81
CA VAL A 132 -22.11 -5.95 -1.16
C VAL A 132 -22.24 -5.99 0.37
N GLY A 133 -23.43 -5.70 0.90
CA GLY A 133 -23.70 -5.79 2.34
C GLY A 133 -23.53 -7.21 2.91
N THR A 134 -23.90 -8.25 2.14
CA THR A 134 -23.70 -9.64 2.58
C THR A 134 -22.22 -10.01 2.55
N LEU A 135 -21.50 -9.63 1.50
CA LEU A 135 -20.06 -9.85 1.37
C LEU A 135 -19.32 -9.16 2.51
N SER A 136 -19.55 -7.86 2.70
CA SER A 136 -18.93 -7.03 3.73
C SER A 136 -19.16 -7.59 5.12
N GLN A 137 -20.41 -7.97 5.43
CA GLN A 137 -20.74 -8.60 6.70
C GLN A 137 -19.96 -9.90 6.94
N ARG A 138 -19.81 -10.75 5.92
CA ARG A 138 -19.05 -12.01 6.06
C ARG A 138 -17.55 -11.81 6.11
N ALA A 139 -17.02 -10.86 5.36
CA ALA A 139 -15.62 -10.50 5.42
C ALA A 139 -15.24 -9.99 6.82
N ASN A 140 -16.06 -9.10 7.38
CA ASN A 140 -15.86 -8.61 8.75
C ASN A 140 -15.95 -9.73 9.78
N GLN A 141 -16.93 -10.63 9.69
CA GLN A 141 -17.02 -11.78 10.62
C GLN A 141 -15.80 -12.69 10.59
N ILE A 142 -15.21 -12.91 9.41
CA ILE A 142 -13.99 -13.69 9.26
C ILE A 142 -12.81 -12.90 9.85
N PHE A 143 -12.69 -11.60 9.55
CA PHE A 143 -11.64 -10.75 10.13
C PHE A 143 -11.72 -10.69 11.66
N ASP A 144 -12.91 -10.50 12.23
CA ASP A 144 -13.14 -10.45 13.68
C ASP A 144 -12.70 -11.77 14.34
N TYR A 145 -13.08 -12.91 13.76
CA TYR A 145 -12.64 -14.21 14.25
C TYR A 145 -11.11 -14.37 14.21
N LEU A 146 -10.49 -13.97 13.10
CA LEU A 146 -9.05 -14.08 12.91
C LEU A 146 -8.29 -13.17 13.88
N ASP A 147 -8.77 -11.95 14.11
CA ASP A 147 -8.19 -11.02 15.08
C ASP A 147 -8.28 -11.57 16.51
N GLU A 148 -9.39 -12.21 16.86
CA GLU A 148 -9.61 -12.81 18.18
C GLU A 148 -8.81 -14.12 18.40
N HIS A 149 -8.50 -14.88 17.35
CA HIS A 149 -7.96 -16.24 17.44
C HIS A 149 -6.54 -16.41 16.87
N LEU A 150 -5.99 -15.43 16.14
CA LEU A 150 -4.63 -15.47 15.59
C LEU A 150 -3.66 -14.58 16.38
N SER A 151 -3.44 -14.90 17.65
CA SER A 151 -2.35 -14.31 18.43
C SER A 151 -0.94 -14.85 18.07
N GLU A 152 -0.82 -15.72 17.05
CA GLU A 152 0.47 -16.30 16.61
C GLU A 152 0.65 -16.38 15.08
N PHE A 153 0.12 -15.46 14.28
CA PHE A 153 0.61 -15.27 12.91
C PHE A 153 1.68 -14.18 12.87
N PRO A 154 2.86 -14.43 12.27
CA PRO A 154 3.92 -13.43 12.19
C PRO A 154 3.42 -12.24 11.39
N ILE A 155 3.28 -11.12 12.08
CA ILE A 155 3.14 -9.78 11.53
C ILE A 155 4.24 -9.61 10.45
N SER A 156 3.80 -9.27 9.23
CA SER A 156 4.62 -8.85 8.09
C SER A 156 5.75 -9.80 7.64
N PRO A 157 5.63 -10.43 6.46
CA PRO A 157 6.78 -10.43 5.56
C PRO A 157 6.97 -8.98 5.10
N SER A 158 8.06 -8.37 5.55
CA SER A 158 8.78 -7.26 4.91
C SER A 158 8.26 -6.98 3.50
N GLY A 159 7.56 -5.86 3.31
CA GLY A 159 7.04 -5.48 2.00
C GLY A 159 8.18 -5.45 0.98
N PRO A 160 8.11 -6.24 -0.11
CA PRO A 160 8.97 -6.02 -1.25
C PRO A 160 8.37 -4.86 -2.04
N ASN A 161 9.10 -3.75 -2.01
CA ASN A 161 8.99 -2.61 -2.91
C ASN A 161 7.71 -1.76 -2.84
N ALA A 162 7.88 -0.51 -2.39
CA ALA A 162 7.25 0.62 -3.06
C ALA A 162 7.65 0.60 -4.54
N SER A 163 6.89 -0.13 -5.37
CA SER A 163 7.19 -0.42 -6.79
C SER A 163 6.03 -0.06 -7.71
N ALA A 164 5.59 1.18 -7.64
CA ALA A 164 4.92 1.79 -8.78
C ALA A 164 5.26 3.28 -8.77
N ASP A 165 5.82 3.78 -9.86
CA ASP A 165 5.89 5.19 -10.19
C ASP A 165 4.55 5.86 -9.79
N PRO A 166 4.56 6.99 -9.05
CA PRO A 166 3.35 7.72 -8.70
C PRO A 166 2.41 7.94 -9.89
N GLN A 167 2.96 8.14 -11.10
CA GLN A 167 2.17 8.27 -12.33
C GLN A 167 1.45 6.96 -12.68
N SER A 168 2.08 5.80 -12.50
CA SER A 168 1.46 4.48 -12.75
C SER A 168 0.28 4.17 -11.82
N ARG A 169 0.31 4.65 -10.56
CA ARG A 169 -0.81 4.48 -9.62
C ARG A 169 -1.99 5.38 -9.97
N MET A 170 -1.72 6.60 -10.42
CA MET A 170 -2.75 7.53 -10.87
C MET A 170 -3.47 7.02 -12.12
N LYS A 171 -2.74 6.44 -13.08
CA LYS A 171 -3.35 5.81 -14.27
C LYS A 171 -4.35 4.72 -13.91
N MET A 172 -3.98 3.85 -12.96
CA MET A 172 -4.83 2.73 -12.54
C MET A 172 -6.11 3.23 -11.84
N GLU A 173 -5.96 4.18 -10.91
CA GLU A 173 -7.08 4.84 -10.23
C GLU A 173 -8.05 5.51 -11.21
N GLN A 174 -7.49 6.16 -12.24
CA GLN A 174 -8.25 6.85 -13.28
C GLN A 174 -9.00 5.91 -14.22
N GLU A 175 -8.36 4.81 -14.64
CA GLU A 175 -9.01 3.79 -15.45
C GLU A 175 -10.15 3.11 -14.68
N MET A 176 -9.96 2.86 -13.38
CA MET A 176 -11.01 2.33 -12.50
C MET A 176 -12.21 3.28 -12.38
N LEU A 177 -11.98 4.59 -12.28
CA LEU A 177 -13.05 5.60 -12.27
C LEU A 177 -13.79 5.67 -13.62
N ARG A 178 -13.07 5.56 -14.74
CA ARG A 178 -13.65 5.53 -16.09
C ARG A 178 -14.58 4.32 -16.26
N VAL A 179 -14.11 3.14 -15.86
CA VAL A 179 -14.92 1.91 -15.90
C VAL A 179 -16.15 2.04 -15.01
N HIS A 180 -16.02 2.60 -13.81
CA HIS A 180 -17.15 2.84 -12.91
C HIS A 180 -18.22 3.74 -13.52
N ALA A 181 -17.84 4.89 -14.11
CA ALA A 181 -18.78 5.81 -14.73
C ALA A 181 -19.52 5.17 -15.92
N LEU A 182 -18.82 4.38 -16.74
CA LEU A 182 -19.42 3.68 -17.88
C LEU A 182 -20.41 2.59 -17.46
N LEU A 183 -20.24 2.01 -16.27
CA LEU A 183 -21.18 1.06 -15.69
C LEU A 183 -22.44 1.75 -15.15
N GLU A 184 -22.31 2.95 -14.56
CA GLU A 184 -23.45 3.71 -14.04
C GLU A 184 -24.38 4.26 -15.14
N GLU A 185 -23.86 4.55 -16.33
CA GLU A 185 -24.65 5.03 -17.47
C GLU A 185 -25.43 3.92 -18.19
N GLN A 186 -25.16 2.65 -17.88
CA GLN A 186 -25.74 1.49 -18.54
C GLN A 186 -26.74 0.81 -17.60
N ASN A 187 -27.96 0.58 -18.08
CA ASN A 187 -28.91 -0.31 -17.41
C ASN A 187 -28.71 -1.72 -17.95
N PHE A 188 -27.92 -2.54 -17.27
CA PHE A 188 -27.77 -3.95 -17.61
C PHE A 188 -28.97 -4.75 -17.10
N GLY A 189 -29.53 -5.60 -17.95
CA GLY A 189 -30.62 -6.51 -17.59
C GLY A 189 -30.12 -7.72 -16.80
N THR A 190 -28.85 -8.12 -17.00
CA THR A 190 -28.19 -9.19 -16.26
C THR A 190 -26.70 -8.93 -16.02
N ILE A 191 -26.09 -9.65 -15.07
CA ILE A 191 -24.66 -9.56 -14.74
C ILE A 191 -23.78 -10.06 -15.89
N GLU A 192 -24.27 -11.00 -16.71
CA GLU A 192 -23.58 -11.47 -17.91
C GLU A 192 -23.45 -10.36 -18.96
N GLU A 193 -24.45 -9.48 -19.08
CA GLU A 193 -24.38 -8.30 -19.96
C GLU A 193 -23.36 -7.27 -19.46
N ALA A 194 -23.32 -7.02 -18.14
CA ALA A 194 -22.34 -6.13 -17.52
C ALA A 194 -20.89 -6.67 -17.66
N ASN A 195 -20.69 -7.96 -17.39
CA ASN A 195 -19.39 -8.62 -17.50
C ASN A 195 -18.91 -8.72 -18.95
N ALA A 196 -19.81 -9.04 -19.90
CA ALA A 196 -19.48 -9.02 -21.32
C ALA A 196 -19.11 -7.61 -21.80
N PHE A 197 -19.78 -6.58 -21.28
CA PHE A 197 -19.46 -5.18 -21.58
C PHE A 197 -18.06 -4.79 -21.07
N VAL A 198 -17.72 -5.10 -19.80
CA VAL A 198 -16.40 -4.82 -19.22
C VAL A 198 -15.28 -5.58 -19.94
N GLN A 199 -15.48 -6.87 -20.23
CA GLN A 199 -14.49 -7.71 -20.93
C GLN A 199 -14.22 -7.23 -22.36
N ASN A 200 -15.26 -6.83 -23.09
CA ASN A 200 -15.12 -6.28 -24.44
C ASN A 200 -14.40 -4.91 -24.42
N MET A 201 -14.57 -4.14 -23.34
CA MET A 201 -13.91 -2.85 -23.12
C MET A 201 -12.41 -3.00 -22.83
N MET A 202 -12.02 -4.02 -22.03
CA MET A 202 -10.62 -4.29 -21.70
C MET A 202 -9.83 -4.92 -22.87
N THR A 203 -10.51 -5.63 -23.77
CA THR A 203 -9.88 -6.34 -24.90
C THR A 203 -9.80 -5.51 -26.19
N THR A 204 -10.61 -4.47 -26.34
CA THR A 204 -10.54 -3.56 -27.48
C THR A 204 -10.08 -2.17 -27.03
N GLN A 205 -8.94 -1.69 -27.52
CA GLN A 205 -8.51 -0.28 -27.33
C GLN A 205 -9.48 0.75 -27.92
N GLN A 206 -10.59 0.33 -28.53
CA GLN A 206 -11.79 1.10 -28.85
C GLN A 206 -12.93 0.12 -29.19
N PRO A 207 -14.16 0.30 -28.66
CA PRO A 207 -15.28 -0.55 -29.05
C PRO A 207 -15.70 -0.22 -30.49
N LYS A 208 -15.60 -1.21 -31.39
CA LYS A 208 -16.34 -1.21 -32.67
C LYS A 208 -17.69 -1.88 -32.47
N GLY A 209 -18.78 -1.12 -32.35
CA GLY A 209 -20.12 -1.69 -32.46
C GLY A 209 -21.28 -0.90 -31.85
N THR A 210 -21.93 -0.08 -32.68
CA THR A 210 -23.38 0.17 -32.74
C THR A 210 -24.14 0.66 -31.49
N ALA A 211 -23.73 1.80 -30.95
CA ALA A 211 -24.67 2.86 -30.60
C ALA A 211 -23.99 4.19 -30.98
N LYS A 212 -24.71 5.16 -31.55
CA LYS A 212 -24.18 6.53 -31.67
C LYS A 212 -23.96 7.02 -30.24
N ARG A 213 -22.75 6.83 -29.68
CA ARG A 213 -22.36 7.41 -28.39
C ARG A 213 -22.68 8.90 -28.51
N LYS A 214 -23.52 9.41 -27.61
CA LYS A 214 -23.71 10.86 -27.51
C LYS A 214 -22.31 11.47 -27.36
N SER A 215 -22.07 12.60 -28.00
CA SER A 215 -20.81 13.33 -27.81
C SER A 215 -20.54 13.46 -26.30
N PRO A 216 -19.33 13.13 -25.82
CA PRO A 216 -19.05 13.05 -24.40
C PRO A 216 -19.43 14.36 -23.70
N GLY A 217 -19.95 14.25 -22.48
CA GLY A 217 -20.31 15.42 -21.68
C GLY A 217 -19.07 16.28 -21.36
N LYS A 218 -19.25 17.53 -20.95
CA LYS A 218 -18.10 18.40 -20.61
C LYS A 218 -17.20 17.79 -19.51
N LEU A 219 -17.78 17.17 -18.50
CA LEU A 219 -17.04 16.52 -17.41
C LEU A 219 -16.23 15.30 -17.89
N GLU A 220 -16.80 14.52 -18.80
CA GLU A 220 -16.15 13.36 -19.40
C GLU A 220 -14.99 13.79 -20.29
N GLN A 221 -15.17 14.84 -21.10
CA GLN A 221 -14.10 15.45 -21.89
C GLN A 221 -12.99 16.00 -20.99
N ALA A 222 -13.34 16.63 -19.85
CA ALA A 222 -12.35 17.12 -18.89
C ALA A 222 -11.52 15.97 -18.30
N ALA A 223 -12.16 14.86 -17.93
CA ALA A 223 -11.49 13.67 -17.42
C ALA A 223 -10.52 13.06 -18.46
N GLU A 224 -10.95 12.93 -19.72
CA GLU A 224 -10.08 12.43 -20.80
C GLU A 224 -8.85 13.32 -21.04
N ILE A 225 -9.01 14.64 -20.98
CA ILE A 225 -7.90 15.60 -21.07
C ILE A 225 -6.94 15.43 -19.89
N LEU A 226 -7.46 15.21 -18.68
CA LEU A 226 -6.62 15.01 -17.49
C LEU A 226 -5.84 13.70 -17.55
N TYR A 227 -6.40 12.64 -18.11
CA TYR A 227 -5.67 11.39 -18.36
C TYR A 227 -4.46 11.64 -19.27
N ALA A 228 -4.67 12.38 -20.37
CA ALA A 228 -3.57 12.78 -21.24
C ALA A 228 -2.55 13.70 -20.51
N ALA A 229 -3.02 14.55 -19.60
CA ALA A 229 -2.16 15.48 -18.88
C ALA A 229 -1.19 14.77 -17.92
N TRP A 230 -1.64 13.74 -17.20
CA TRP A 230 -0.79 12.96 -16.30
C TRP A 230 0.33 12.20 -17.03
N ASP A 231 0.06 11.76 -18.25
CA ASP A 231 1.01 11.02 -19.09
C ASP A 231 1.94 11.91 -19.90
N GLU A 232 1.68 13.22 -19.93
CA GLU A 232 2.43 14.15 -20.75
C GLU A 232 3.79 14.46 -20.09
N PRO A 233 4.93 14.05 -20.70
CA PRO A 233 6.26 14.30 -20.16
C PRO A 233 6.64 15.79 -20.26
N ASN A 234 6.07 16.54 -21.20
CA ASN A 234 6.39 17.96 -21.38
C ASN A 234 5.58 18.84 -20.41
N PRO A 235 6.22 19.54 -19.45
CA PRO A 235 5.50 20.34 -18.46
C PRO A 235 4.61 21.41 -19.09
N LYS A 236 5.02 22.05 -20.20
CA LYS A 236 4.22 23.10 -20.86
C LYS A 236 2.93 22.54 -21.44
N GLN A 237 3.00 21.34 -22.04
CA GLN A 237 1.84 20.68 -22.61
C GLN A 237 0.93 20.13 -21.50
N ARG A 238 1.51 19.59 -20.41
CA ARG A 238 0.76 19.16 -19.22
C ARG A 238 -0.05 20.29 -18.59
N ILE A 239 0.56 21.48 -18.44
CA ILE A 239 -0.12 22.69 -17.96
C ILE A 239 -1.29 23.06 -18.89
N LYS A 240 -1.06 23.05 -20.20
CA LYS A 240 -2.08 23.40 -21.20
C LYS A 240 -3.29 22.47 -21.10
N LEU A 241 -3.06 21.16 -21.00
CA LEU A 241 -4.13 20.16 -20.86
C LEU A 241 -4.90 20.38 -19.55
N ALA A 242 -4.23 20.60 -18.42
CA ALA A 242 -4.92 20.91 -17.16
C ALA A 242 -5.78 22.19 -17.24
N GLN A 243 -5.31 23.22 -17.93
CA GLN A 243 -6.09 24.45 -18.17
C GLN A 243 -7.30 24.19 -19.07
N GLU A 244 -7.15 23.40 -20.13
CA GLU A 244 -8.27 22.99 -21.01
C GLU A 244 -9.32 22.19 -20.24
N ALA A 245 -8.89 21.28 -19.35
CA ALA A 245 -9.80 20.54 -18.47
C ALA A 245 -10.59 21.47 -17.54
N LEU A 246 -9.95 22.50 -16.96
CA LEU A 246 -10.65 23.49 -16.12
C LEU A 246 -11.68 24.35 -16.86
N LEU A 247 -11.52 24.56 -18.17
CA LEU A 247 -12.54 25.25 -18.99
C LEU A 247 -13.82 24.41 -19.13
N LEU A 248 -13.70 23.08 -19.01
CA LEU A 248 -14.79 22.13 -19.14
C LEU A 248 -15.37 21.74 -17.77
N ASP A 249 -14.52 21.55 -16.77
CA ASP A 249 -14.85 21.32 -15.37
C ASP A 249 -14.05 22.24 -14.43
N PRO A 250 -14.61 23.40 -14.07
CA PRO A 250 -13.97 24.33 -13.14
C PRO A 250 -13.78 23.78 -11.72
N ASN A 251 -14.44 22.67 -11.36
CA ASN A 251 -14.34 22.04 -10.04
C ASN A 251 -13.36 20.85 -10.02
N SER A 252 -12.61 20.63 -11.10
CA SER A 252 -11.68 19.50 -11.18
C SER A 252 -10.49 19.67 -10.23
N VAL A 253 -10.45 18.85 -9.18
CA VAL A 253 -9.35 18.84 -8.21
C VAL A 253 -8.05 18.37 -8.85
N ASP A 254 -8.09 17.35 -9.71
CA ASP A 254 -6.90 16.82 -10.37
C ASP A 254 -6.25 17.84 -11.31
N ALA A 255 -7.04 18.67 -11.99
CA ALA A 255 -6.48 19.74 -12.81
C ALA A 255 -5.64 20.73 -11.97
N TYR A 256 -6.11 21.07 -10.77
CA TYR A 256 -5.34 21.90 -9.84
C TYR A 256 -4.10 21.20 -9.29
N ASN A 257 -4.17 19.89 -9.01
CA ASN A 257 -2.99 19.10 -8.61
C ASN A 257 -1.91 19.14 -9.70
N ILE A 258 -2.29 18.91 -10.96
CA ILE A 258 -1.35 18.96 -12.09
C ILE A 258 -0.72 20.35 -12.24
N LEU A 259 -1.51 21.41 -12.09
CA LEU A 259 -1.00 22.78 -12.15
C LEU A 259 -0.04 23.08 -11.00
N ALA A 260 -0.32 22.59 -9.80
CA ALA A 260 0.59 22.73 -8.67
C ALA A 260 1.94 22.05 -8.95
N GLU A 261 1.93 20.84 -9.52
CA GLU A 261 3.15 20.07 -9.81
C GLU A 261 3.92 20.57 -11.04
N SER A 262 3.25 21.20 -12.00
CA SER A 262 3.84 21.49 -13.32
C SER A 262 4.02 22.98 -13.60
N ALA A 263 3.13 23.84 -13.11
CA ALA A 263 3.18 25.29 -13.37
C ALA A 263 3.80 26.11 -12.23
N ALA A 264 3.84 25.59 -11.01
CA ALA A 264 4.33 26.35 -9.86
C ALA A 264 5.83 26.64 -10.00
N ALA A 265 6.20 27.91 -9.95
CA ALA A 265 7.61 28.34 -9.95
C ALA A 265 8.14 28.53 -8.52
N THR A 266 7.23 28.70 -7.55
CA THR A 266 7.55 28.95 -6.15
C THR A 266 6.63 28.13 -5.23
N PRO A 267 7.03 27.88 -3.98
CA PRO A 267 6.14 27.25 -2.99
C PRO A 267 4.82 28.00 -2.79
N LYS A 268 4.82 29.32 -3.01
CA LYS A 268 3.59 30.14 -2.94
C LYS A 268 2.63 29.84 -4.10
N ASP A 269 3.15 29.66 -5.31
CA ASP A 269 2.32 29.28 -6.47
C ASP A 269 1.76 27.86 -6.28
N MET A 270 2.59 26.96 -5.75
CA MET A 270 2.21 25.58 -5.43
C MET A 270 1.08 25.55 -4.39
N ALA A 271 1.22 26.31 -3.29
CA ALA A 271 0.18 26.48 -2.29
C ALA A 271 -1.10 27.08 -2.87
N PHE A 272 -1.00 28.05 -3.80
CA PHE A 272 -2.17 28.63 -4.46
C PHE A 272 -2.98 27.57 -5.20
N TYR A 273 -2.34 26.79 -6.08
CA TYR A 273 -3.03 25.78 -6.88
C TYR A 273 -3.60 24.65 -6.02
N TYR A 274 -2.81 24.09 -5.10
CA TYR A 274 -3.30 23.05 -4.20
C TYR A 274 -4.45 23.53 -3.32
N LYS A 275 -4.43 24.79 -2.86
CA LYS A 275 -5.55 25.38 -2.11
C LYS A 275 -6.81 25.48 -2.96
N GLN A 276 -6.71 25.86 -4.24
CA GLN A 276 -7.87 25.86 -5.13
C GLN A 276 -8.44 24.45 -5.29
N GLY A 277 -7.60 23.45 -5.56
CA GLY A 277 -7.99 22.04 -5.64
C GLY A 277 -8.67 21.55 -4.37
N MET A 278 -8.10 21.87 -3.21
CA MET A 278 -8.68 21.54 -1.91
C MET A 278 -10.07 22.17 -1.73
N MET A 279 -10.22 23.46 -2.01
CA MET A 279 -11.49 24.18 -1.84
C MET A 279 -12.60 23.68 -2.77
N VAL A 280 -12.29 23.41 -4.05
CA VAL A 280 -13.30 22.86 -4.97
C VAL A 280 -13.66 21.42 -4.60
N GLY A 281 -12.70 20.64 -4.12
CA GLY A 281 -12.93 19.29 -3.61
C GLY A 281 -13.82 19.26 -2.36
N GLU A 282 -13.57 20.14 -1.38
CA GLU A 282 -14.42 20.29 -0.19
C GLU A 282 -15.86 20.64 -0.57
N LYS A 283 -16.03 21.59 -1.49
CA LYS A 283 -17.34 22.00 -1.97
C LYS A 283 -18.06 20.88 -2.74
N HIS A 284 -17.33 20.14 -3.58
CA HIS A 284 -17.89 19.09 -4.41
C HIS A 284 -18.34 17.87 -3.59
N LEU A 285 -17.49 17.41 -2.67
CA LEU A 285 -17.81 16.27 -1.80
C LEU A 285 -18.90 16.62 -0.78
N GLY A 286 -18.87 17.84 -0.23
CA GLY A 286 -19.89 18.34 0.69
C GLY A 286 -19.73 17.85 2.14
N GLU A 287 -20.20 18.67 3.09
CA GLU A 287 -19.96 18.47 4.53
C GLU A 287 -20.52 17.13 5.07
N ALA A 288 -21.71 16.72 4.59
CA ALA A 288 -22.32 15.47 5.00
C ALA A 288 -21.43 14.26 4.62
N PHE A 289 -20.91 14.26 3.40
CA PHE A 289 -20.00 13.21 2.92
C PHE A 289 -18.74 13.15 3.78
N PHE A 290 -18.15 14.30 4.12
CA PHE A 290 -16.98 14.36 5.01
C PHE A 290 -17.25 13.73 6.37
N LYS A 291 -18.41 14.02 6.95
CA LYS A 291 -18.79 13.48 8.25
C LYS A 291 -19.01 11.97 8.21
N GLU A 292 -19.69 11.48 7.17
CA GLU A 292 -20.03 10.06 7.02
C GLU A 292 -18.84 9.19 6.67
N ASN A 293 -17.89 9.72 5.89
CA ASN A 293 -16.76 8.96 5.36
C ASN A 293 -15.43 9.24 6.08
N LYS A 294 -15.45 10.03 7.16
CA LYS A 294 -14.26 10.31 7.99
C LYS A 294 -13.59 8.99 8.38
N GLY A 295 -12.27 8.93 8.23
CA GLY A 295 -11.50 7.72 8.47
C GLY A 295 -11.28 6.82 7.24
N HIS A 296 -12.03 7.02 6.16
CA HIS A 296 -12.10 6.08 5.04
C HIS A 296 -11.78 6.71 3.68
N PHE A 297 -11.32 7.97 3.65
CA PHE A 297 -11.14 8.70 2.40
C PHE A 297 -10.16 7.96 1.45
N TRP A 298 -9.04 7.45 1.94
CA TRP A 298 -8.06 6.78 1.06
C TRP A 298 -8.62 5.55 0.34
N GLY A 299 -9.55 4.83 0.97
CA GLY A 299 -10.22 3.67 0.39
C GLY A 299 -11.21 4.02 -0.73
N TYR A 300 -11.64 5.28 -0.82
CA TYR A 300 -12.60 5.74 -1.82
C TYR A 300 -11.93 6.65 -2.86
N LEU A 301 -11.69 6.08 -4.04
CA LEU A 301 -10.92 6.71 -5.13
C LEU A 301 -11.34 8.16 -5.43
N PRO A 302 -12.64 8.51 -5.52
CA PRO A 302 -13.06 9.88 -5.82
C PRO A 302 -12.60 10.95 -4.81
N THR A 303 -12.21 10.58 -3.58
CA THR A 303 -11.71 11.54 -2.59
C THR A 303 -10.19 11.73 -2.63
N ARG A 304 -9.45 10.86 -3.30
CA ARG A 304 -7.99 10.91 -3.35
C ARG A 304 -7.44 12.16 -4.04
N PRO A 305 -8.04 12.71 -5.11
CA PRO A 305 -7.63 14.01 -5.64
C PRO A 305 -7.64 15.11 -4.57
N TYR A 306 -8.68 15.15 -3.73
CA TYR A 306 -8.79 16.11 -2.62
C TYR A 306 -7.72 15.86 -1.56
N MET A 307 -7.49 14.59 -1.18
CA MET A 307 -6.43 14.26 -0.22
C MET A 307 -5.03 14.64 -0.73
N ARG A 308 -4.76 14.46 -2.02
CA ARG A 308 -3.52 14.90 -2.68
C ARG A 308 -3.39 16.43 -2.63
N ALA A 309 -4.46 17.15 -2.99
CA ALA A 309 -4.48 18.61 -2.93
C ALA A 309 -4.22 19.14 -1.52
N LYS A 310 -4.88 18.56 -0.52
CA LYS A 310 -4.72 18.94 0.89
C LYS A 310 -3.31 18.68 1.40
N LYS A 311 -2.72 17.53 1.07
CA LYS A 311 -1.33 17.21 1.43
C LYS A 311 -0.35 18.16 0.76
N GLY A 312 -0.50 18.39 -0.54
CA GLY A 312 0.36 19.32 -1.29
C GLY A 312 0.27 20.76 -0.77
N TYR A 313 -0.93 21.22 -0.37
CA TYR A 313 -1.08 22.53 0.27
C TYR A 313 -0.33 22.61 1.61
N ALA A 314 -0.42 21.56 2.43
CA ALA A 314 0.27 21.51 3.72
C ALA A 314 1.80 21.48 3.55
N GLU A 315 2.32 20.70 2.60
CA GLU A 315 3.75 20.65 2.24
C GLU A 315 4.25 22.01 1.74
N ALA A 316 3.51 22.65 0.82
CA ALA A 316 3.86 23.99 0.34
C ALA A 316 3.84 25.04 1.47
N CYS A 317 2.92 24.92 2.44
CA CYS A 317 2.92 25.78 3.63
C CYS A 317 4.16 25.55 4.50
N ALA A 318 4.56 24.30 4.72
CA ALA A 318 5.76 23.95 5.47
C ALA A 318 7.03 24.51 4.80
N GLU A 319 7.15 24.38 3.47
CA GLU A 319 8.27 24.95 2.70
C GLU A 319 8.38 26.47 2.81
N MET A 320 7.25 27.17 2.96
CA MET A 320 7.22 28.61 3.22
C MET A 320 7.48 28.97 4.70
N GLY A 321 7.73 27.99 5.56
CA GLY A 321 7.90 28.16 7.01
C GLY A 321 6.60 28.37 7.78
N ASN A 322 5.43 28.23 7.14
CA ASN A 322 4.13 28.32 7.80
C ASN A 322 3.73 26.96 8.39
N LEU A 323 4.50 26.52 9.38
CA LEU A 323 4.31 25.21 10.03
C LEU A 323 2.98 25.11 10.78
N THR A 324 2.46 26.22 11.31
CA THR A 324 1.16 26.22 12.01
C THR A 324 0.01 25.81 11.07
N GLU A 325 -0.02 26.35 9.85
CA GLU A 325 -1.02 25.98 8.85
C GLU A 325 -0.79 24.55 8.33
N ALA A 326 0.47 24.16 8.13
CA ALA A 326 0.81 22.79 7.73
C ALA A 326 0.34 21.75 8.75
N ILE A 327 0.63 21.96 10.05
CA ILE A 327 0.22 21.10 11.16
C ILE A 327 -1.31 20.91 11.17
N LYS A 328 -2.08 22.00 11.01
CA LYS A 328 -3.54 21.92 10.95
C LYS A 328 -3.99 20.92 9.88
N HIS A 329 -3.47 21.04 8.66
CA HIS A 329 -3.90 20.19 7.56
C HIS A 329 -3.36 18.76 7.63
N TYR A 330 -2.15 18.56 8.14
CA TYR A 330 -1.63 17.22 8.41
C TYR A 330 -2.48 16.46 9.44
N ARG A 331 -2.93 17.14 10.52
CA ARG A 331 -3.85 16.53 11.50
C ARG A 331 -5.19 16.17 10.86
N GLU A 332 -5.78 17.09 10.10
CA GLU A 332 -7.02 16.83 9.37
C GLU A 332 -6.87 15.65 8.40
N LEU A 333 -5.73 15.51 7.72
CA LEU A 333 -5.45 14.37 6.85
C LEU A 333 -5.40 13.04 7.61
N LEU A 334 -4.75 12.98 8.77
CA LEU A 334 -4.73 11.77 9.60
C LEU A 334 -6.11 11.43 10.19
N GLU A 335 -6.97 12.42 10.39
CA GLU A 335 -8.36 12.18 10.77
C GLU A 335 -9.20 11.60 9.62
N LEU A 336 -8.90 11.97 8.37
CA LEU A 336 -9.56 11.44 7.18
C LEU A 336 -9.00 10.09 6.74
N ASN A 337 -7.72 9.83 7.06
CA ASN A 337 -6.98 8.62 6.74
C ASN A 337 -6.06 8.20 7.91
N PRO A 338 -6.60 7.52 8.94
CA PRO A 338 -5.86 7.11 10.14
C PRO A 338 -4.75 6.08 9.87
N ASN A 339 -4.90 5.29 8.80
CA ASN A 339 -3.89 4.33 8.34
C ASN A 339 -2.70 5.01 7.66
N ASP A 340 -2.80 6.32 7.42
CA ASP A 340 -1.74 7.17 6.89
C ASP A 340 -1.07 6.62 5.63
N ASN A 341 -1.88 6.16 4.67
CA ASN A 341 -1.38 5.69 3.37
C ASN A 341 -0.59 6.75 2.58
N GLN A 342 -0.67 8.03 2.97
CA GLN A 342 0.06 9.13 2.35
C GLN A 342 1.38 9.48 3.06
N GLY A 343 1.71 8.85 4.21
CA GLY A 343 2.92 9.13 4.97
C GLY A 343 2.95 10.50 5.67
N VAL A 344 1.77 11.08 5.94
CA VAL A 344 1.60 12.38 6.61
C VAL A 344 2.12 12.37 8.04
N ARG A 345 2.14 11.22 8.72
CA ARG A 345 2.60 11.13 10.11
C ARG A 345 4.06 11.57 10.29
N GLU A 346 4.93 11.32 9.32
CA GLU A 346 6.35 11.74 9.39
C GLU A 346 6.49 13.26 9.21
N LEU A 347 5.72 13.84 8.28
CA LEU A 347 5.68 15.28 8.04
C LEU A 347 5.14 16.02 9.28
N LEU A 348 4.06 15.50 9.88
CA LEU A 348 3.49 16.07 11.09
C LEU A 348 4.45 15.97 12.27
N LEU A 349 5.14 14.84 12.43
CA LEU A 349 6.12 14.65 13.50
C LEU A 349 7.26 15.66 13.38
N SER A 350 7.78 15.86 12.17
CA SER A 350 8.83 16.84 11.88
C SER A 350 8.37 18.25 12.21
N ALA A 351 7.16 18.62 11.77
CA ALA A 351 6.59 19.93 12.03
C ALA A 351 6.40 20.20 13.54
N TYR A 352 5.89 19.23 14.31
CA TYR A 352 5.78 19.38 15.76
C TYR A 352 7.14 19.58 16.45
N ILE A 353 8.18 18.90 15.99
CA ILE A 353 9.54 19.05 16.54
C ILE A 353 10.09 20.45 16.22
N GLU A 354 9.89 20.94 15.00
CA GLU A 354 10.32 22.27 14.58
C GLU A 354 9.60 23.39 15.35
N THR A 355 8.32 23.22 15.63
CA THR A 355 7.54 24.17 16.43
C THR A 355 7.63 23.94 17.94
N LEU A 356 8.46 22.99 18.39
CA LEU A 356 8.67 22.64 19.80
C LEU A 356 7.40 22.14 20.53
N GLU A 357 6.43 21.59 19.78
CA GLU A 357 5.19 21.00 20.30
C GLU A 357 5.45 19.57 20.81
N TRP A 358 6.33 19.46 21.80
CA TRP A 358 6.88 18.18 22.25
C TRP A 358 5.84 17.17 22.74
N LYS A 359 4.76 17.67 23.36
CA LYS A 359 3.67 16.81 23.87
C LYS A 359 2.88 16.18 22.72
N ASP A 360 2.61 16.94 21.67
CA ASP A 360 1.89 16.46 20.50
C ASP A 360 2.76 15.52 19.67
N ALA A 361 4.06 15.83 19.53
CA ALA A 361 5.04 14.92 18.93
C ALA A 361 5.11 13.57 19.68
N ALA A 362 5.14 13.60 21.01
CA ALA A 362 5.15 12.37 21.82
C ALA A 362 3.83 11.58 21.72
N ALA A 363 2.69 12.28 21.65
CA ALA A 363 1.39 11.64 21.43
C ALA A 363 1.32 10.96 20.06
N LEU A 364 1.84 11.60 19.00
CA LEU A 364 1.91 11.05 17.65
C LEU A 364 2.83 9.82 17.57
N ILE A 365 4.01 9.89 18.21
CA ILE A 365 4.92 8.73 18.33
C ILE A 365 4.23 7.55 19.01
N LYS A 366 3.40 7.81 20.03
CA LYS A 366 2.63 6.77 20.72
C LYS A 366 1.52 6.19 19.85
N GLN A 367 0.87 7.02 19.03
CA GLN A 367 -0.15 6.56 18.09
C GLN A 367 0.43 5.62 17.01
N PHE A 368 1.67 5.87 16.59
CA PHE A 368 2.40 5.08 15.60
C PHE A 368 3.64 4.41 16.22
N ASP A 369 3.47 3.75 17.36
CA ASP A 369 4.59 3.19 18.14
C ASP A 369 5.28 2.00 17.47
N VAL A 370 4.53 1.27 16.63
CA VAL A 370 5.02 0.18 15.77
C VAL A 370 5.90 0.64 14.62
N ASP A 371 5.90 1.94 14.28
CA ASP A 371 6.73 2.47 13.21
C ASP A 371 8.20 2.55 13.68
N GLU A 372 9.06 1.73 13.09
CA GLU A 372 10.49 1.72 13.38
C GLU A 372 11.35 2.26 12.24
N SER A 373 10.78 3.04 11.31
CA SER A 373 11.56 3.78 10.30
C SER A 373 12.67 4.63 10.92
N ALA A 374 13.66 5.00 10.11
CA ALA A 374 14.69 5.94 10.55
C ALA A 374 14.07 7.25 11.06
N ALA A 375 13.02 7.76 10.39
CA ALA A 375 12.29 8.96 10.79
C ALA A 375 11.78 8.85 12.23
N PHE A 376 11.00 7.82 12.56
CA PHE A 376 10.44 7.67 13.90
C PHE A 376 11.51 7.36 14.95
N ASN A 377 12.44 6.46 14.66
CA ASN A 377 13.45 6.08 15.63
C ASN A 377 14.39 7.23 16.01
N TYR A 378 14.84 8.02 15.05
CA TYR A 378 15.69 9.17 15.34
C TYR A 378 14.89 10.35 15.93
N ASN A 379 13.64 10.56 15.51
CA ASN A 379 12.81 11.63 16.07
C ASN A 379 12.35 11.33 17.50
N ARG A 380 12.23 10.05 17.92
CA ARG A 380 12.06 9.68 19.34
C ARG A 380 13.17 10.25 20.22
N ILE A 381 14.42 10.31 19.72
CA ILE A 381 15.56 10.89 20.45
C ILE A 381 15.37 12.41 20.61
N LEU A 382 15.00 13.10 19.52
CA LEU A 382 14.76 14.55 19.53
C LEU A 382 13.60 14.91 20.48
N VAL A 383 12.52 14.16 20.44
CA VAL A 383 11.34 14.38 21.29
C VAL A 383 11.64 14.10 22.77
N GLU A 384 12.32 12.99 23.09
CA GLU A 384 12.75 12.70 24.48
C GLU A 384 13.64 13.81 25.02
N TYR A 385 14.59 14.30 24.22
CA TYR A 385 15.43 15.43 24.61
C TYR A 385 14.63 16.73 24.78
N GLY A 386 13.70 17.02 23.87
CA GLY A 386 12.83 18.20 23.94
C GLY A 386 11.95 18.20 25.20
N MET A 387 11.45 17.03 25.61
CA MET A 387 10.63 16.88 26.81
C MET A 387 11.43 16.88 28.11
N ASN A 388 12.56 16.16 28.16
CA ASN A 388 13.23 15.79 29.40
C ASN A 388 14.72 16.18 29.47
N GLY A 389 15.24 16.86 28.45
CA GLY A 389 16.67 17.18 28.34
C GLY A 389 17.54 15.92 28.29
N LYS A 390 18.72 15.98 28.91
CA LYS A 390 19.64 14.83 29.03
C LYS A 390 19.09 13.80 30.02
N SER A 391 18.22 12.91 29.55
CA SER A 391 17.64 11.84 30.36
C SER A 391 18.35 10.50 30.15
N SER A 392 18.16 9.59 31.10
CA SER A 392 18.67 8.20 30.98
C SER A 392 18.00 7.42 29.84
N LYS A 393 16.83 7.87 29.34
CA LYS A 393 16.09 7.24 28.23
C LYS A 393 16.72 7.50 26.86
N LEU A 394 17.57 8.52 26.72
CA LEU A 394 18.25 8.80 25.44
C LEU A 394 19.16 7.65 25.01
N SER A 395 19.89 7.04 25.95
CA SER A 395 20.83 5.96 25.66
C SER A 395 20.17 4.74 24.97
N PRO A 396 19.08 4.15 25.49
CA PRO A 396 18.40 3.07 24.80
C PRO A 396 17.76 3.50 23.47
N LEU A 397 17.23 4.73 23.35
CA LEU A 397 16.66 5.23 22.10
C LEU A 397 17.73 5.36 21.00
N ILE A 398 18.89 5.92 21.33
CA ILE A 398 20.03 6.03 20.40
C ILE A 398 20.49 4.64 19.96
N LYS A 399 20.61 3.69 20.88
CA LYS A 399 20.97 2.31 20.54
C LYS A 399 19.98 1.67 19.57
N LYS A 400 18.68 1.84 19.80
CA LYS A 400 17.62 1.32 18.92
C LYS A 400 17.71 1.96 17.53
N ALA A 401 17.80 3.29 17.46
CA ALA A 401 17.84 4.01 16.19
C ALA A 401 19.07 3.64 15.35
N VAL A 402 20.26 3.58 15.96
CA VAL A 402 21.49 3.21 15.26
C VAL A 402 21.51 1.74 14.85
N ALA A 403 20.92 0.85 15.66
CA ALA A 403 20.82 -0.56 15.29
C ALA A 403 19.89 -0.77 14.08
N HIS A 404 18.81 0.01 13.99
CA HIS A 404 17.89 -0.03 12.87
C HIS A 404 18.52 0.56 11.60
N ASN A 405 19.01 1.81 11.66
CA ASN A 405 19.66 2.45 10.52
C ASN A 405 21.04 3.02 10.93
N PRO A 406 22.14 2.29 10.69
CA PRO A 406 23.48 2.70 11.14
C PRO A 406 24.08 3.85 10.31
N TYR A 407 23.49 4.19 9.16
CA TYR A 407 24.05 5.16 8.21
C TYR A 407 23.73 6.62 8.58
N VAL A 408 22.57 6.86 9.22
CA VAL A 408 22.08 8.21 9.57
C VAL A 408 23.12 9.03 10.33
N SER A 409 23.79 8.41 11.31
CA SER A 409 24.77 9.11 12.17
C SER A 409 25.89 9.78 11.37
N ALA A 410 26.36 9.13 10.29
CA ALA A 410 27.45 9.66 9.46
C ALA A 410 27.03 10.91 8.68
N TYR A 411 25.78 10.97 8.19
CA TYR A 411 25.24 12.13 7.49
C TYR A 411 24.93 13.28 8.45
N LEU A 412 24.32 13.01 9.61
CA LEU A 412 24.04 14.03 10.62
C LEU A 412 25.34 14.71 11.10
N GLN A 413 26.38 13.92 11.39
CA GLN A 413 27.70 14.40 11.81
C GLN A 413 28.50 15.07 10.68
N GLY A 414 28.02 15.04 9.43
CA GLY A 414 28.73 15.61 8.27
C GLY A 414 29.96 14.81 7.82
N LYS A 415 30.10 13.55 8.27
CA LYS A 415 31.17 12.63 7.83
C LYS A 415 30.92 12.09 6.42
N LYS A 416 29.66 11.94 6.04
CA LYS A 416 29.22 11.71 4.65
C LYS A 416 28.55 12.97 4.10
N ARG A 417 28.79 13.27 2.82
CA ARG A 417 28.12 14.37 2.12
C ARG A 417 26.76 13.92 1.64
N LEU A 418 25.74 14.75 1.85
CA LEU A 418 24.42 14.52 1.27
C LEU A 418 24.50 14.69 -0.26
N PRO A 419 23.85 13.83 -1.05
CA PRO A 419 23.74 14.01 -2.49
C PRO A 419 22.96 15.28 -2.82
N ARG A 420 23.15 15.78 -4.05
CA ARG A 420 22.39 16.92 -4.56
C ARG A 420 20.96 16.55 -4.92
N GLU A 421 20.77 15.34 -5.40
CA GLU A 421 19.48 14.78 -5.79
C GLU A 421 19.03 13.80 -4.71
N MET A 422 17.71 13.74 -4.49
CA MET A 422 17.14 12.77 -3.56
C MET A 422 17.17 11.38 -4.18
N PRO A 423 17.33 10.32 -3.37
CA PRO A 423 17.27 8.96 -3.87
C PRO A 423 15.92 8.67 -4.53
N GLU A 424 15.93 7.98 -5.67
CA GLU A 424 14.72 7.54 -6.35
C GLU A 424 13.96 6.46 -5.54
N TYR A 425 14.69 5.68 -4.74
CA TYR A 425 14.16 4.57 -3.97
C TYR A 425 14.72 4.57 -2.54
N ILE A 426 13.87 4.13 -1.61
CA ILE A 426 14.21 4.02 -0.18
C ILE A 426 13.86 2.61 0.27
N GLY A 427 14.82 1.93 0.90
CA GLY A 427 14.63 0.66 1.57
C GLY A 427 14.65 0.82 3.09
N TYR A 428 13.95 -0.07 3.79
CA TYR A 428 13.86 -0.01 5.25
C TYR A 428 15.23 -0.31 5.91
N GLY A 429 15.79 0.67 6.63
CA GLY A 429 17.09 0.57 7.31
C GLY A 429 18.32 0.82 6.41
N ASP A 430 18.13 1.28 5.17
CA ASP A 430 19.23 1.40 4.19
C ASP A 430 19.89 2.81 4.15
N ASP A 431 20.91 2.96 3.29
CA ASP A 431 21.63 4.24 3.13
C ASP A 431 20.76 5.33 2.46
N PRO A 432 19.96 5.04 1.41
CA PRO A 432 18.93 5.96 0.92
C PRO A 432 17.96 6.51 1.98
N GLU A 433 17.44 5.67 2.86
CA GLU A 433 16.58 6.11 3.97
C GLU A 433 17.32 7.09 4.87
N ALA A 434 18.60 6.82 5.14
CA ALA A 434 19.44 7.70 5.94
C ALA A 434 19.70 9.05 5.26
N ILE A 435 19.88 9.06 3.94
CA ILE A 435 20.02 10.29 3.14
C ILE A 435 18.76 11.15 3.29
N VAL A 436 17.58 10.55 3.09
CA VAL A 436 16.30 11.24 3.17
C VAL A 436 16.08 11.81 4.56
N TYR A 437 16.27 10.99 5.61
CA TYR A 437 16.15 11.44 6.98
C TYR A 437 17.09 12.64 7.27
N ALA A 438 18.36 12.53 6.88
CA ALA A 438 19.34 13.56 7.16
C ALA A 438 19.13 14.85 6.32
N GLN A 439 18.66 14.76 5.07
CA GLN A 439 18.29 15.95 4.29
C GLN A 439 17.18 16.73 4.98
N ILE A 440 16.18 16.03 5.51
CA ILE A 440 15.02 16.66 6.15
C ILE A 440 15.36 17.16 7.55
N HIS A 441 16.10 16.40 8.38
CA HIS A 441 16.18 16.66 9.82
C HIS A 441 17.52 17.25 10.30
N ARG A 442 18.55 17.33 9.47
CA ARG A 442 19.89 17.69 9.95
C ARG A 442 19.94 19.06 10.63
N HIS A 443 19.13 20.03 10.22
CA HIS A 443 19.04 21.33 10.89
C HIS A 443 18.59 21.20 12.36
N LEU A 444 17.63 20.31 12.64
CA LEU A 444 17.14 20.02 14.00
C LEU A 444 18.23 19.45 14.91
N TRP A 445 19.14 18.66 14.34
CA TRP A 445 20.29 18.12 15.08
C TRP A 445 21.40 19.15 15.27
N LEU A 446 21.62 20.04 14.29
CA LEU A 446 22.67 21.06 14.36
C LEU A 446 22.40 22.15 15.39
N ILE A 447 21.13 22.49 15.64
CA ILE A 447 20.76 23.39 16.73
C ILE A 447 20.98 22.77 18.12
N ARG A 448 21.25 21.45 18.18
CA ARG A 448 21.45 20.66 19.41
C ARG A 448 22.75 19.85 19.33
N PRO A 449 23.93 20.51 19.23
CA PRO A 449 25.21 19.84 19.01
C PRO A 449 25.55 18.81 20.11
N GLU A 450 25.01 18.97 21.32
CA GLU A 450 25.14 18.01 22.42
C GLU A 450 24.49 16.66 22.12
N LEU A 451 23.44 16.59 21.30
CA LEU A 451 22.83 15.32 20.88
C LEU A 451 23.66 14.61 19.82
N LEU A 452 24.29 15.37 18.90
CA LEU A 452 25.19 14.82 17.89
C LEU A 452 26.40 14.10 18.52
N GLN A 453 26.86 14.57 19.69
CA GLN A 453 27.95 13.94 20.45
C GLN A 453 27.56 12.60 21.10
N LEU A 454 26.26 12.36 21.29
CA LEU A 454 25.77 11.09 21.84
C LEU A 454 25.61 10.00 20.77
N LEU A 455 25.57 10.39 19.48
CA LEU A 455 25.55 9.43 18.39
C LEU A 455 26.92 8.78 18.25
N PRO A 456 26.98 7.45 18.02
CA PRO A 456 28.25 6.78 17.78
C PRO A 456 28.89 7.32 16.50
N GLU A 457 30.21 7.14 16.39
CA GLU A 457 30.89 7.44 15.15
C GLU A 457 30.30 6.59 14.03
N GLY A 458 29.67 7.24 13.04
CA GLY A 458 29.03 6.55 11.93
C GLY A 458 30.01 5.60 11.23
N LYS A 459 29.60 4.35 11.01
CA LYS A 459 30.41 3.39 10.25
C LYS A 459 30.54 3.90 8.82
N ASN A 460 31.76 4.05 8.32
CA ASN A 460 32.00 4.01 6.88
C ASN A 460 31.81 2.55 6.46
N PRO A 461 30.78 2.18 5.68
CA PRO A 461 30.78 0.87 5.04
C PRO A 461 32.02 0.81 4.14
N ARG A 462 32.80 -0.27 4.29
CA ARG A 462 33.92 -0.57 3.40
C ARG A 462 33.41 -0.93 2.01
#